data_AF-A0A947GW98-F1
#
_entry.id   AF-A0A947GW98-F1
#
_cell.length_a   1.000
_cell.length_b   1.000
_cell.length_c   1.000
_cell.angle_alpha   90.00
_cell.angle_beta   90.00
_cell.angle_gamma   90.00
#
_symmetry.space_group_name_H-M   'P 1'
#
loop_
_entity.id
_entity.type
_entity.pdbx_description
1 polymer ?
#
loop_
_entity_poly.entity_id
_entity_poly.type
_entity_poly.pdbx_seq_one_letter_code
_entity_poly.pdbx_strand_id
1 'polypeptide(L)'
;MFEPTIPFGEPELMRVSAFQRYLHEPGGPRAREVLVNTNRQPGLSQSLLADLSRFEHMGQASEALEVLAACVRHSQQVVIHLQMGESVVPLTVFALERLVHCPISLDALLQQRPTELRVLHVEPAILRPPGDAELSLVGEEQHYHSLRPVLWELALRGARNTLLPEIAGPVAYRVAPGIDLGALRVGGALLASIQRLQGERVTLREMIDWPGLDAERAARLLNALYLQSGLIVSRTRPAGFTESWFGGLGR
;
A
#
# COMPACT_ATOMS: atom_id res chain seq x y z
N MET A 1 7.68 -26.13 32.48
CA MET A 1 7.52 -26.03 31.02
C MET A 1 6.05 -25.69 30.82
N PHE A 2 5.73 -24.44 30.51
CA PHE A 2 4.33 -24.02 30.32
C PHE A 2 3.90 -24.44 28.92
N GLU A 3 2.86 -25.26 28.83
CA GLU A 3 2.22 -25.57 27.56
C GLU A 3 1.62 -24.29 26.97
N PRO A 4 1.75 -24.05 25.65
CA PRO A 4 1.18 -22.86 25.02
C PRO A 4 -0.35 -22.94 25.12
N THR A 5 -0.98 -21.95 25.73
CA THR A 5 -2.46 -21.76 25.73
C THR A 5 -3.00 -21.23 24.40
N ILE A 6 -2.22 -21.32 23.32
CA ILE A 6 -2.64 -20.89 21.99
C ILE A 6 -3.54 -21.99 21.42
N PRO A 7 -4.77 -21.69 20.97
CA PRO A 7 -5.58 -22.67 20.28
C PRO A 7 -4.82 -23.24 19.08
N PHE A 8 -4.93 -24.55 18.89
CA PHE A 8 -4.23 -25.30 17.85
C PHE A 8 -4.55 -24.72 16.46
N GLY A 9 -3.54 -24.17 15.77
CA GLY A 9 -3.68 -23.65 14.41
C GLY A 9 -3.59 -22.13 14.23
N GLU A 10 -3.43 -21.33 15.30
CA GLU A 10 -3.10 -19.90 15.15
C GLU A 10 -1.57 -19.68 15.14
N PRO A 11 -1.02 -18.85 14.24
CA PRO A 11 0.40 -18.55 14.23
C PRO A 11 0.82 -17.84 15.52
N GLU A 12 1.95 -18.24 16.12
CA GLU A 12 2.51 -17.54 17.27
C GLU A 12 3.10 -16.19 16.81
N LEU A 13 2.28 -15.14 16.85
CA LEU A 13 2.70 -13.79 16.50
C LEU A 13 3.55 -13.17 17.60
N MET A 14 4.66 -12.54 17.21
CA MET A 14 5.54 -11.85 18.14
C MET A 14 4.83 -10.63 18.74
N ARG A 15 5.00 -10.39 20.04
CA ARG A 15 4.52 -9.15 20.69
C ARG A 15 5.30 -7.94 20.18
N VAL A 16 4.62 -6.80 20.05
CA VAL A 16 5.22 -5.52 19.63
C VAL A 16 6.44 -5.16 20.47
N SER A 17 6.36 -5.31 21.80
CA SER A 17 7.47 -5.02 22.71
C SER A 17 8.67 -5.98 22.56
N ALA A 18 8.44 -7.22 22.16
CA ALA A 18 9.51 -8.15 21.83
C ALA A 18 10.14 -7.79 20.47
N PHE A 19 9.32 -7.47 19.48
CA PHE A 19 9.77 -7.09 18.15
C PHE A 19 10.58 -5.79 18.16
N GLN A 20 10.14 -4.77 18.90
CA GLN A 20 10.88 -3.52 19.05
C GLN A 20 12.27 -3.75 19.66
N ARG A 21 12.39 -4.63 20.66
CA ARG A 21 13.69 -5.01 21.21
C ARG A 21 14.56 -5.69 20.16
N TYR A 22 14.01 -6.66 19.44
CA TYR A 22 14.68 -7.36 18.34
C TYR A 22 15.21 -6.41 17.25
N LEU A 23 14.44 -5.38 16.88
CA LEU A 23 14.88 -4.36 15.90
C LEU A 23 16.15 -3.61 16.33
N HIS A 24 16.37 -3.45 17.65
CA HIS A 24 17.49 -2.71 18.23
C HIS A 24 18.62 -3.59 18.73
N GLU A 25 18.50 -4.92 18.66
CA GLU A 25 19.55 -5.84 19.08
C GLU A 25 20.78 -5.76 18.15
N PRO A 26 22.01 -5.92 18.69
CA PRO A 26 23.21 -6.03 17.87
C PRO A 26 23.10 -7.18 16.86
N GLY A 27 23.13 -6.85 15.56
CA GLY A 27 22.92 -7.82 14.48
C GLY A 27 21.45 -8.06 14.07
N GLY A 28 20.51 -7.33 14.68
CA GLY A 28 19.10 -7.27 14.30
C GLY A 28 18.86 -6.52 12.98
N PRO A 29 17.61 -6.46 12.49
CA PRO A 29 17.27 -5.96 11.15
C PRO A 29 17.81 -4.55 10.84
N ARG A 30 17.66 -3.59 11.76
CA ARG A 30 18.18 -2.22 11.58
C ARG A 30 19.71 -2.15 11.53
N ALA A 31 20.39 -3.02 12.26
CA ALA A 31 21.86 -3.09 12.20
C ALA A 31 22.34 -3.70 10.87
N ARG A 32 21.56 -4.61 10.27
CA ARG A 32 21.85 -5.23 8.97
C ARG A 32 21.63 -4.27 7.81
N GLU A 33 20.58 -3.44 7.84
CA GLU A 33 20.34 -2.42 6.81
C GLU A 33 21.55 -1.50 6.57
N VAL A 34 22.27 -1.13 7.63
CA VAL A 34 23.50 -0.30 7.54
C VAL A 34 24.65 -1.06 6.87
N LEU A 35 24.70 -2.39 6.99
CA LEU A 35 25.78 -3.25 6.49
C LEU A 35 25.52 -3.84 5.10
N VAL A 36 24.27 -3.81 4.60
CA VAL A 36 23.85 -4.37 3.30
C VAL A 36 24.48 -3.63 2.11
N ASN A 37 25.11 -2.47 2.31
CA ASN A 37 25.86 -1.77 1.27
C ASN A 37 27.11 -2.52 0.74
N THR A 38 27.51 -3.65 1.34
CA THR A 38 28.76 -4.35 0.94
C THR A 38 28.62 -5.79 0.46
N ASN A 39 27.44 -6.44 0.53
CA ASN A 39 27.27 -7.84 0.10
C ASN A 39 25.99 -8.10 -0.69
N ARG A 40 26.05 -9.07 -1.62
CA ARG A 40 25.04 -9.48 -2.62
C ARG A 40 23.76 -10.11 -2.01
N GLN A 41 23.12 -9.45 -1.06
CA GLN A 41 21.72 -9.71 -0.74
C GLN A 41 20.85 -8.75 -1.54
N PRO A 42 19.68 -9.17 -2.03
CA PRO A 42 18.71 -8.24 -2.61
C PRO A 42 18.21 -7.31 -1.49
N GLY A 43 18.86 -6.17 -1.33
CA GLY A 43 18.39 -5.08 -0.48
C GLY A 43 17.19 -4.39 -1.11
N LEU A 44 16.48 -3.57 -0.32
CA LEU A 44 15.42 -2.72 -0.85
C LEU A 44 16.00 -1.78 -1.91
N SER A 45 15.31 -1.59 -3.03
CA SER A 45 15.74 -0.64 -4.05
C SER A 45 15.87 0.79 -3.50
N GLN A 46 16.81 1.58 -4.03
CA GLN A 46 17.00 2.98 -3.63
C GLN A 46 15.73 3.83 -3.83
N SER A 47 14.95 3.55 -4.88
CA SER A 47 13.67 4.22 -5.13
C SER A 47 12.63 3.93 -4.04
N LEU A 48 12.57 2.68 -3.57
CA LEU A 48 11.67 2.31 -2.47
C LEU A 48 12.14 2.94 -1.16
N LEU A 49 13.43 2.91 -0.84
CA LEU A 49 13.99 3.57 0.35
C LEU A 49 13.73 5.08 0.36
N ALA A 50 13.85 5.74 -0.80
CA ALA A 50 13.54 7.15 -0.95
C ALA A 50 12.04 7.47 -0.74
N ASP A 51 11.14 6.54 -1.05
CA ASP A 51 9.72 6.70 -0.75
C ASP A 51 9.44 6.43 0.73
N LEU A 52 9.99 5.36 1.31
CA LEU A 52 9.82 5.02 2.73
C LEU A 52 10.35 6.12 3.67
N SER A 53 11.54 6.65 3.37
CA SER A 53 12.13 7.74 4.15
C SER A 53 11.25 9.00 4.14
N ARG A 54 10.60 9.34 3.02
CA ARG A 54 9.67 10.47 2.97
C ARG A 54 8.51 10.33 3.95
N PHE A 55 8.07 9.10 4.22
CA PHE A 55 6.96 8.84 5.16
C PHE A 55 7.40 9.05 6.61
N GLU A 56 8.62 8.60 6.96
CA GLU A 56 9.17 8.78 8.31
C GLU A 56 9.42 10.26 8.66
N HIS A 57 9.87 11.07 7.69
CA HIS A 57 10.16 12.50 7.91
C HIS A 57 8.92 13.36 8.19
N MET A 58 7.70 12.87 7.89
CA MET A 58 6.45 13.58 8.22
C MET A 58 6.01 13.38 9.68
N GLY A 59 6.81 12.69 10.51
CA GLY A 59 6.57 12.52 11.93
C GLY A 59 5.40 11.59 12.27
N GLN A 60 4.85 10.89 11.28
CA GLN A 60 3.81 9.88 11.44
C GLN A 60 4.42 8.49 11.20
N ALA A 61 3.95 7.48 11.94
CA ALA A 61 4.29 6.10 11.62
C ALA A 61 3.82 5.80 10.21
N SER A 62 4.68 5.21 9.36
CA SER A 62 4.35 4.93 7.97
C SER A 62 3.03 4.15 7.88
N GLU A 63 2.10 4.68 7.10
CA GLU A 63 0.79 4.07 6.93
C GLU A 63 0.91 2.84 6.03
N ALA A 64 0.19 1.76 6.36
CA ALA A 64 0.26 0.50 5.62
C ALA A 64 -0.05 0.67 4.12
N LEU A 65 -1.07 1.49 3.80
CA LEU A 65 -1.47 1.75 2.41
C LEU A 65 -0.36 2.41 1.60
N GLU A 66 0.36 3.36 2.20
CA GLU A 66 1.38 4.15 1.51
C GLU A 66 2.62 3.30 1.22
N VAL A 67 3.04 2.49 2.19
CA VAL A 67 4.10 1.48 2.00
C VAL A 67 3.70 0.47 0.91
N LEU A 68 2.49 -0.07 0.97
CA LEU A 68 1.99 -1.01 -0.05
C LEU A 68 1.94 -0.38 -1.44
N ALA A 69 1.50 0.87 -1.55
CA ALA A 69 1.46 1.62 -2.81
C ALA A 69 2.87 1.79 -3.41
N ALA A 70 3.86 2.12 -2.57
CA ALA A 70 5.26 2.20 -2.99
C ALA A 70 5.80 0.84 -3.46
N CYS A 71 5.50 -0.25 -2.75
CA CYS A 71 5.93 -1.60 -3.11
C CYS A 71 5.38 -2.04 -4.47
N VAL A 72 4.08 -1.79 -4.71
CA VAL A 72 3.43 -2.08 -6.00
C VAL A 72 4.06 -1.26 -7.14
N ARG A 73 4.30 0.03 -6.91
CA ARG A 73 4.89 0.94 -7.90
C ARG A 73 6.30 0.54 -8.30
N HIS A 74 7.11 0.14 -7.32
CA HIS A 74 8.51 -0.26 -7.55
C HIS A 74 8.65 -1.75 -7.86
N SER A 75 7.55 -2.50 -7.92
CA SER A 75 7.53 -3.95 -8.18
C SER A 75 8.49 -4.72 -7.25
N GLN A 76 8.56 -4.30 -5.98
CA GLN A 76 9.47 -4.89 -4.99
C GLN A 76 8.73 -5.94 -4.15
N GLN A 77 9.44 -7.02 -3.85
CA GLN A 77 8.99 -8.03 -2.89
C GLN A 77 9.53 -7.70 -1.50
N VAL A 78 8.63 -7.50 -0.55
CA VAL A 78 8.99 -7.04 0.81
C VAL A 78 8.20 -7.78 1.88
N VAL A 79 8.71 -7.79 3.10
CA VAL A 79 7.93 -8.10 4.31
C VAL A 79 7.64 -6.79 5.03
N ILE A 80 6.37 -6.52 5.28
CA ILE A 80 5.90 -5.38 6.06
C ILE A 80 5.48 -5.91 7.43
N HIS A 81 6.15 -5.45 8.48
CA HIS A 81 5.81 -5.79 9.86
C HIS A 81 4.75 -4.82 10.36
N LEU A 82 3.50 -5.29 10.42
CA LEU A 82 2.35 -4.51 10.84
C LEU A 82 2.09 -4.69 12.34
N GLN A 83 1.92 -3.60 13.06
CA GLN A 83 1.35 -3.62 14.39
C GLN A 83 -0.16 -3.81 14.29
N MET A 84 -0.67 -4.84 14.96
CA MET A 84 -2.09 -5.11 15.14
C MET A 84 -2.35 -5.35 16.63
N GLY A 85 -2.81 -4.30 17.32
CA GLY A 85 -2.89 -4.29 18.78
C GLY A 85 -1.50 -4.48 19.42
N GLU A 86 -1.34 -5.54 20.20
CA GLU A 86 -0.11 -5.92 20.90
C GLU A 86 0.76 -6.92 20.11
N SER A 87 0.31 -7.37 18.94
CA SER A 87 0.97 -8.35 18.11
C SER A 87 1.54 -7.73 16.84
N VAL A 88 2.59 -8.37 16.29
CA VAL A 88 3.18 -8.04 15.00
C VAL A 88 2.77 -9.08 13.98
N VAL A 89 2.14 -8.62 12.89
CA VAL A 89 1.75 -9.45 11.75
C VAL A 89 2.71 -9.17 10.59
N PRO A 90 3.53 -10.15 10.16
CA PRO A 90 4.30 -10.01 8.94
C PRO A 90 3.40 -10.20 7.72
N LEU A 91 3.31 -9.16 6.89
CA LEU A 91 2.63 -9.20 5.61
C LEU A 91 3.68 -9.17 4.49
N THR A 92 3.93 -10.33 3.87
CA THR A 92 4.82 -10.40 2.71
C THR A 92 4.06 -10.01 1.45
N VAL A 93 4.63 -9.13 0.64
CA VAL A 93 4.01 -8.58 -0.57
C VAL A 93 4.78 -9.06 -1.79
N PHE A 94 4.07 -9.70 -2.72
CA PHE A 94 4.56 -10.14 -4.02
C PHE A 94 3.93 -9.27 -5.10
N ALA A 95 4.55 -8.11 -5.34
CA ALA A 95 3.95 -7.03 -6.14
C ALA A 95 3.66 -7.44 -7.59
N LEU A 96 4.56 -8.20 -8.23
CA LEU A 96 4.43 -8.65 -9.62
C LEU A 96 3.33 -9.70 -9.76
N GLU A 97 3.30 -10.66 -8.84
CA GLU A 97 2.35 -11.75 -8.78
C GLU A 97 0.98 -11.30 -8.27
N ARG A 98 0.89 -10.06 -7.75
CA ARG A 98 -0.32 -9.49 -7.12
C ARG A 98 -0.83 -10.37 -5.98
N LEU A 99 0.09 -10.91 -5.20
CA LEU A 99 -0.17 -11.75 -4.04
C LEU A 99 0.36 -11.11 -2.75
N VAL A 100 -0.21 -11.54 -1.64
CA VAL A 100 0.36 -11.37 -0.31
C VAL A 100 0.43 -12.72 0.39
N HIS A 101 1.40 -12.87 1.29
CA HIS A 101 1.39 -13.95 2.27
C HIS A 101 1.17 -13.37 3.66
N CYS A 102 0.16 -13.88 4.37
CA CYS A 102 -0.21 -13.43 5.71
C CYS A 102 -0.48 -14.67 6.58
N PRO A 103 0.19 -14.81 7.75
CA PRO A 103 0.03 -16.00 8.59
C PRO A 103 -1.33 -16.07 9.29
N ILE A 104 -2.07 -14.96 9.35
CA ILE A 104 -3.45 -14.89 9.83
C ILE A 104 -4.41 -14.66 8.66
N SER A 105 -5.69 -14.98 8.83
CA SER A 105 -6.69 -14.69 7.80
C SER A 105 -6.75 -13.19 7.49
N LEU A 106 -6.89 -12.84 6.21
CA LEU A 106 -7.05 -11.43 5.82
C LEU A 106 -8.32 -10.80 6.40
N ASP A 107 -9.37 -11.60 6.62
CA ASP A 107 -10.56 -11.11 7.32
C ASP A 107 -10.22 -10.66 8.74
N ALA A 108 -9.43 -11.43 9.50
CA ALA A 108 -8.98 -11.00 10.82
C ALA A 108 -8.13 -9.73 10.75
N LEU A 109 -7.19 -9.66 9.79
CA LEU A 109 -6.34 -8.49 9.58
C LEU A 109 -7.14 -7.22 9.21
N LEU A 110 -8.15 -7.35 8.34
CA LEU A 110 -8.93 -6.23 7.78
C LEU A 110 -10.22 -5.91 8.57
N GLN A 111 -10.65 -6.77 9.49
CA GLN A 111 -11.72 -6.48 10.46
C GLN A 111 -11.18 -5.73 11.67
N GLN A 112 -9.93 -5.99 12.08
CA GLN A 112 -9.21 -5.16 13.03
C GLN A 112 -9.09 -3.75 12.43
N ARG A 113 -9.58 -2.73 13.15
CA ARG A 113 -9.75 -1.35 12.69
C ARG A 113 -8.61 -0.95 11.73
N PRO A 114 -8.82 -0.90 10.40
CA PRO A 114 -7.71 -0.77 9.45
C PRO A 114 -6.96 0.58 9.59
N THR A 115 -7.58 1.55 10.24
CA THR A 115 -6.97 2.83 10.65
C THR A 115 -5.91 2.69 11.74
N GLU A 116 -5.88 1.59 12.49
CA GLU A 116 -4.93 1.34 13.57
C GLU A 116 -3.72 0.48 13.16
N LEU A 117 -3.74 -0.07 11.93
CA LEU A 117 -2.60 -0.81 11.39
C LEU A 117 -1.43 0.14 11.13
N ARG A 118 -0.35 -0.04 11.87
CA ARG A 118 0.88 0.76 11.75
C ARG A 118 2.01 -0.07 11.22
N VAL A 119 2.82 0.48 10.32
CA VAL A 119 4.05 -0.18 9.88
C VAL A 119 5.13 0.05 10.93
N LEU A 120 5.69 -1.05 11.45
CA LEU A 120 6.81 -1.02 12.39
C LEU A 120 8.17 -1.09 11.66
N HIS A 121 8.23 -1.90 10.61
CA HIS A 121 9.45 -2.15 9.85
C HIS A 121 9.15 -2.73 8.47
N VAL A 122 10.02 -2.49 7.49
CA VAL A 122 9.94 -3.04 6.14
C VAL A 122 11.30 -3.61 5.79
N GLU A 123 11.34 -4.85 5.29
CA GLU A 123 12.58 -5.49 4.86
C GLU A 123 12.38 -6.29 3.57
N PRO A 124 13.44 -6.69 2.85
CA PRO A 124 13.32 -7.53 1.66
C PRO A 124 12.67 -8.88 1.99
N ALA A 125 11.82 -9.38 1.08
CA ALA A 125 11.22 -10.69 1.26
C ALA A 125 12.23 -11.82 1.06
N ILE A 126 12.28 -12.73 2.05
CA ILE A 126 12.97 -14.02 1.92
C ILE A 126 12.01 -15.08 1.34
N LEU A 127 10.73 -15.01 1.73
CA LEU A 127 9.68 -15.90 1.22
C LEU A 127 9.51 -15.69 -0.28
N ARG A 128 9.19 -16.77 -1.01
CA ARG A 128 8.92 -16.78 -2.45
C ARG A 128 7.43 -16.93 -2.75
N PRO A 129 6.94 -16.45 -3.90
CA PRO A 129 5.56 -16.69 -4.31
C PRO A 129 5.34 -18.16 -4.72
N PRO A 130 4.09 -18.64 -4.78
CA PRO A 130 3.78 -19.97 -5.29
C PRO A 130 4.24 -20.11 -6.76
N GLY A 131 4.85 -21.24 -7.09
CA GLY A 131 5.40 -21.51 -8.44
C GLY A 131 6.86 -21.09 -8.64
N ASP A 132 7.51 -20.54 -7.63
CA ASP A 132 8.96 -20.29 -7.65
C ASP A 132 9.77 -21.61 -7.65
N ALA A 133 10.98 -21.59 -8.23
CA ALA A 133 11.86 -22.75 -8.28
C ALA A 133 12.44 -23.11 -6.89
N GLU A 134 12.62 -22.13 -6.01
CA GLU A 134 13.12 -22.33 -4.65
C GLU A 134 11.97 -22.74 -3.70
N LEU A 135 11.41 -23.95 -3.91
CA LEU A 135 10.23 -24.44 -3.20
C LEU A 135 10.35 -24.40 -1.67
N SER A 136 11.55 -24.54 -1.11
CA SER A 136 11.79 -24.47 0.34
C SER A 136 11.53 -23.08 0.95
N LEU A 137 11.49 -22.04 0.12
CA LEU A 137 11.19 -20.67 0.51
C LEU A 137 9.74 -20.28 0.19
N VAL A 138 8.95 -21.18 -0.38
CA VAL A 138 7.50 -21.00 -0.56
C VAL A 138 6.81 -21.38 0.74
N GLY A 139 5.97 -20.48 1.25
CA GLY A 139 5.21 -20.67 2.49
C GLY A 139 4.01 -21.61 2.29
N GLU A 140 3.15 -21.66 3.30
CA GLU A 140 1.93 -22.48 3.24
C GLU A 140 0.91 -21.87 2.27
N GLU A 141 0.34 -22.68 1.39
CA GLU A 141 -0.58 -22.24 0.33
C GLU A 141 -1.78 -21.46 0.87
N GLN A 142 -2.32 -21.89 2.02
CA GLN A 142 -3.47 -21.26 2.68
C GLN A 142 -3.23 -19.82 3.17
N HIS A 143 -1.97 -19.41 3.32
CA HIS A 143 -1.59 -18.06 3.73
C HIS A 143 -1.39 -17.11 2.55
N TYR A 144 -1.42 -17.62 1.30
CA TYR A 144 -1.36 -16.77 0.11
C TYR A 144 -2.74 -16.26 -0.27
N HIS A 145 -2.81 -14.96 -0.53
CA HIS A 145 -4.05 -14.29 -0.88
C HIS A 145 -3.82 -13.26 -1.98
N SER A 146 -4.89 -12.87 -2.68
CA SER A 146 -4.80 -11.77 -3.64
C SER A 146 -4.49 -10.46 -2.93
N LEU A 147 -3.55 -9.70 -3.48
CA LEU A 147 -3.20 -8.35 -3.02
C LEU A 147 -4.33 -7.34 -3.30
N ARG A 148 -5.16 -7.59 -4.32
CA ARG A 148 -6.15 -6.61 -4.79
C ARG A 148 -7.20 -6.23 -3.72
N PRO A 149 -7.85 -7.18 -3.02
CA PRO A 149 -8.78 -6.85 -1.93
C PRO A 149 -8.09 -6.13 -0.77
N VAL A 150 -6.85 -6.49 -0.43
CA VAL A 150 -6.10 -5.82 0.65
C VAL A 150 -5.89 -4.34 0.34
N LEU A 151 -5.41 -4.02 -0.87
CA LEU A 151 -5.22 -2.64 -1.31
C LEU A 151 -6.54 -1.85 -1.33
N TRP A 152 -7.62 -2.51 -1.79
CA TRP A 152 -8.95 -1.90 -1.85
C TRP A 152 -9.48 -1.55 -0.46
N GLU A 153 -9.43 -2.51 0.47
CA GLU A 153 -9.95 -2.32 1.82
C GLU A 153 -9.11 -1.32 2.61
N LEU A 154 -7.78 -1.35 2.49
CA LEU A 154 -6.92 -0.35 3.13
C LEU A 154 -7.09 1.05 2.55
N ALA A 155 -7.35 1.18 1.24
CA ALA A 155 -7.64 2.48 0.64
C ALA A 155 -8.96 3.07 1.17
N LEU A 156 -10.01 2.25 1.27
CA LEU A 156 -11.34 2.71 1.68
C LEU A 156 -11.50 2.86 3.20
N ARG A 157 -10.81 2.04 4.00
CA ARG A 157 -11.00 1.96 5.47
C ARG A 157 -9.73 2.21 6.29
N GLY A 158 -8.56 2.33 5.67
CA GLY A 158 -7.29 2.54 6.37
C GLY A 158 -7.10 3.95 6.92
N ALA A 159 -5.93 4.23 7.49
CA ALA A 159 -5.64 5.53 8.11
C ALA A 159 -5.66 6.70 7.13
N ARG A 160 -5.21 6.47 5.89
CA ARG A 160 -5.06 7.52 4.88
C ARG A 160 -6.39 8.12 4.44
N ASN A 161 -6.56 9.42 4.67
CA ASN A 161 -7.72 10.20 4.21
C ASN A 161 -7.41 11.19 3.08
N THR A 162 -6.15 11.29 2.64
CA THR A 162 -5.72 12.14 1.52
C THR A 162 -5.30 11.32 0.31
N LEU A 163 -5.20 11.97 -0.85
CA LEU A 163 -4.69 11.34 -2.07
C LEU A 163 -3.25 10.86 -1.88
N LEU A 164 -2.92 9.71 -2.49
CA LEU A 164 -1.55 9.26 -2.64
C LEU A 164 -0.75 10.32 -3.44
N PRO A 165 0.53 10.56 -3.10
CA PRO A 165 1.30 11.68 -3.66
C PRO A 165 1.37 11.67 -5.19
N GLU A 166 1.28 10.49 -5.81
CA GLU A 166 1.45 10.28 -7.25
C GLU A 166 0.24 10.81 -8.03
N ILE A 167 -0.93 10.73 -7.41
CA ILE A 167 -2.22 11.14 -7.99
C ILE A 167 -2.74 12.45 -7.39
N ALA A 168 -1.97 13.08 -6.51
CA ALA A 168 -2.27 14.38 -5.95
C ALA A 168 -1.92 15.53 -6.93
N GLY A 169 -2.39 16.73 -6.59
CA GLY A 169 -2.14 17.96 -7.34
C GLY A 169 -3.28 18.34 -8.31
N PRO A 170 -3.03 19.29 -9.23
CA PRO A 170 -4.02 19.75 -10.20
C PRO A 170 -4.19 18.70 -11.29
N VAL A 171 -5.08 17.75 -11.04
CA VAL A 171 -5.34 16.63 -11.93
C VAL A 171 -6.84 16.38 -12.05
N ALA A 172 -7.23 15.78 -13.16
CA ALA A 172 -8.57 15.28 -13.39
C ALA A 172 -8.51 13.76 -13.62
N TYR A 173 -9.51 13.07 -13.10
CA TYR A 173 -9.59 11.63 -12.97
C TYR A 173 -10.70 11.07 -13.83
N ARG A 174 -10.47 9.90 -14.42
CA ARG A 174 -11.52 9.05 -14.98
C ARG A 174 -11.18 7.59 -14.73
N VAL A 175 -12.18 6.72 -14.73
CA VAL A 175 -11.96 5.28 -14.63
C VAL A 175 -11.60 4.72 -16.01
N ALA A 176 -10.63 3.82 -16.06
CA ALA A 176 -10.26 3.11 -17.27
C ALA A 176 -11.41 2.19 -17.72
N PRO A 177 -11.70 2.11 -19.04
CA PRO A 177 -12.69 1.15 -19.53
C PRO A 177 -12.21 -0.27 -19.23
N GLY A 178 -13.13 -1.14 -18.80
CA GLY A 178 -12.82 -2.55 -18.54
C GLY A 178 -12.12 -2.82 -17.20
N ILE A 179 -12.14 -1.89 -16.23
CA ILE A 179 -11.71 -2.20 -14.87
C ILE A 179 -12.52 -3.38 -14.32
N ASP A 180 -11.82 -4.44 -13.92
CA ASP A 180 -12.45 -5.57 -13.24
C ASP A 180 -12.64 -5.24 -11.76
N LEU A 181 -13.88 -5.27 -11.28
CA LEU A 181 -14.23 -5.04 -9.88
C LEU A 181 -14.82 -6.30 -9.22
N GLY A 182 -14.86 -7.45 -9.92
CA GLY A 182 -15.61 -8.63 -9.49
C GLY A 182 -15.15 -9.21 -8.15
N ALA A 183 -13.86 -9.11 -7.84
CA ALA A 183 -13.29 -9.57 -6.57
C ALA A 183 -13.40 -8.53 -5.42
N LEU A 184 -13.97 -7.35 -5.67
CA LEU A 184 -13.95 -6.22 -4.76
C LEU A 184 -15.36 -5.95 -4.19
N ARG A 185 -15.41 -5.56 -2.92
CA ARG A 185 -16.66 -5.16 -2.27
C ARG A 185 -17.01 -3.74 -2.70
N VAL A 186 -17.84 -3.62 -3.74
CA VAL A 186 -18.29 -2.34 -4.29
C VAL A 186 -19.81 -2.28 -4.27
N GLY A 187 -20.39 -1.20 -3.74
CA GLY A 187 -21.83 -1.02 -3.69
C GLY A 187 -22.25 0.41 -3.38
N GLY A 188 -23.55 0.67 -3.45
CA GLY A 188 -24.17 1.95 -3.09
C GLY A 188 -23.53 3.15 -3.81
N ALA A 189 -23.27 4.22 -3.05
CA ALA A 189 -22.70 5.47 -3.58
C ALA A 189 -21.33 5.29 -4.25
N LEU A 190 -20.51 4.32 -3.81
CA LEU A 190 -19.22 4.05 -4.44
C LEU A 190 -19.39 3.51 -5.85
N LEU A 191 -20.31 2.56 -6.05
CA LEU A 191 -20.58 2.01 -7.38
C LEU A 191 -21.10 3.08 -8.33
N ALA A 192 -22.04 3.91 -7.87
CA ALA A 192 -22.57 5.02 -8.66
C ALA A 192 -21.48 6.04 -9.04
N SER A 193 -20.57 6.34 -8.11
CA SER A 193 -19.43 7.24 -8.35
C SER A 193 -18.47 6.65 -9.39
N ILE A 194 -18.18 5.35 -9.31
CA ILE A 194 -17.33 4.66 -10.29
C ILE A 194 -17.95 4.67 -11.68
N GLN A 195 -19.25 4.38 -11.78
CA GLN A 195 -19.99 4.43 -13.06
C GLN A 195 -19.96 5.83 -13.68
N ARG A 196 -20.12 6.87 -12.85
CA ARG A 196 -19.98 8.25 -13.33
C ARG A 196 -18.57 8.56 -13.81
N LEU A 197 -17.54 8.14 -13.07
CA LEU A 197 -16.13 8.28 -13.47
C LEU A 197 -15.75 7.51 -14.75
N GLN A 198 -16.52 6.49 -15.15
CA GLN A 198 -16.31 5.80 -16.42
C GLN A 198 -16.74 6.65 -17.63
N GLY A 199 -17.76 7.50 -17.46
CA GLY A 199 -18.27 8.36 -18.53
C GLY A 199 -17.58 9.72 -18.62
N GLU A 200 -17.14 10.28 -17.48
CA GLU A 200 -16.69 11.67 -17.40
C GLU A 200 -15.32 11.79 -16.73
N ARG A 201 -14.54 12.78 -17.16
CA ARG A 201 -13.30 13.19 -16.48
C ARG A 201 -13.60 14.31 -15.50
N VAL A 202 -13.27 14.13 -14.23
CA VAL A 202 -13.62 15.06 -13.14
C VAL A 202 -12.45 15.30 -12.17
N THR A 203 -12.45 16.43 -11.50
CA THR A 203 -11.49 16.78 -10.44
C THR A 203 -11.96 16.28 -9.08
N LEU A 204 -11.04 16.20 -8.10
CA LEU A 204 -11.41 15.87 -6.72
C LEU A 204 -12.46 16.86 -6.18
N ARG A 205 -12.33 18.16 -6.51
CA ARG A 205 -13.26 19.20 -6.05
C ARG A 205 -14.69 18.93 -6.52
N GLU A 206 -14.86 18.53 -7.78
CA GLU A 206 -16.18 18.21 -8.34
C GLU A 206 -16.77 16.93 -7.75
N MET A 207 -15.93 15.96 -7.35
CA MET A 207 -16.39 14.72 -6.71
C MET A 207 -16.94 14.92 -5.30
N ILE A 208 -16.48 15.94 -4.57
CA ILE A 208 -16.94 16.22 -3.20
C ILE A 208 -18.43 16.58 -3.17
N ASP A 209 -18.95 17.17 -4.24
CA ASP A 209 -20.35 17.57 -4.35
C ASP A 209 -21.27 16.40 -4.74
N TRP A 210 -20.74 15.17 -4.90
CA TRP A 210 -21.53 14.02 -5.30
C TRP A 210 -22.28 13.38 -4.11
N PRO A 211 -23.48 12.81 -4.34
CA PRO A 211 -24.23 12.13 -3.29
C PRO A 211 -23.43 11.01 -2.61
N GLY A 212 -23.28 11.10 -1.29
CA GLY A 212 -22.60 10.09 -0.48
C GLY A 212 -21.07 10.14 -0.49
N LEU A 213 -20.49 11.16 -1.13
CA LEU A 213 -19.07 11.49 -1.05
C LEU A 213 -18.84 12.74 -0.21
N ASP A 214 -17.64 12.80 0.36
CA ASP A 214 -17.00 13.97 0.95
C ASP A 214 -15.54 13.98 0.49
N ALA A 215 -14.74 14.94 0.94
CA ALA A 215 -13.33 15.05 0.57
C ALA A 215 -12.53 13.77 0.85
N GLU A 216 -12.75 13.16 2.01
CA GLU A 216 -12.05 11.97 2.45
C GLU A 216 -12.48 10.74 1.64
N ARG A 217 -13.78 10.49 1.52
CA ARG A 217 -14.34 9.37 0.75
C ARG A 217 -13.97 9.45 -0.73
N ALA A 218 -13.97 10.65 -1.31
CA ALA A 218 -13.55 10.85 -2.69
C ALA A 218 -12.05 10.55 -2.87
N ALA A 219 -11.19 11.03 -1.96
CA ALA A 219 -9.75 10.74 -2.00
C ALA A 219 -9.47 9.24 -1.82
N ARG A 220 -10.14 8.59 -0.87
CA ARG A 220 -10.05 7.14 -0.62
C ARG A 220 -10.48 6.32 -1.84
N LEU A 221 -11.59 6.68 -2.48
CA LEU A 221 -12.05 6.03 -3.70
C LEU A 221 -11.03 6.17 -4.85
N LEU A 222 -10.46 7.36 -5.04
CA LEU A 222 -9.44 7.59 -6.07
C LEU A 222 -8.16 6.79 -5.79
N ASN A 223 -7.70 6.75 -4.53
CA ASN A 223 -6.57 5.89 -4.13
C ASN A 223 -6.86 4.42 -4.44
N ALA A 224 -8.05 3.93 -4.08
CA ALA A 224 -8.47 2.56 -4.31
C ALA A 224 -8.43 2.22 -5.81
N LEU A 225 -9.02 3.07 -6.65
CA LEU A 225 -9.03 2.90 -8.11
C LEU A 225 -7.64 2.97 -8.73
N TYR A 226 -6.78 3.87 -8.24
CA TYR A 226 -5.39 3.97 -8.69
C TYR A 226 -4.61 2.68 -8.42
N LEU A 227 -4.75 2.10 -7.23
CA LEU A 227 -4.06 0.86 -6.85
C LEU A 227 -4.54 -0.38 -7.62
N GLN A 228 -5.75 -0.34 -8.16
CA GLN A 228 -6.28 -1.35 -9.08
C GLN A 228 -5.82 -1.15 -10.54
N SER A 229 -4.93 -0.19 -10.82
CA SER A 229 -4.56 0.23 -12.17
C SER A 229 -5.76 0.68 -13.02
N GLY A 230 -6.84 1.09 -12.36
CA GLY A 230 -8.12 1.41 -12.97
C GLY A 230 -8.40 2.92 -13.08
N LEU A 231 -7.45 3.76 -12.68
CA LEU A 231 -7.57 5.21 -12.70
C LEU A 231 -6.69 5.81 -13.78
N ILE A 232 -7.28 6.66 -14.61
CA ILE A 232 -6.56 7.46 -15.59
C ILE A 232 -6.46 8.88 -15.03
N VAL A 233 -5.23 9.33 -14.84
CA VAL A 233 -4.91 10.64 -14.26
C VAL A 233 -4.43 11.58 -15.35
N SER A 234 -5.18 12.66 -15.58
CA SER A 234 -4.84 13.71 -16.53
C SER A 234 -4.35 14.94 -15.77
N ARG A 235 -3.06 15.26 -15.84
CA ARG A 235 -2.53 16.48 -15.22
C ARG A 235 -3.01 17.70 -15.99
N THR A 236 -3.65 18.65 -15.29
CA THR A 236 -3.97 19.93 -15.91
C THR A 236 -2.70 20.78 -15.89
N ARG A 237 -2.28 21.24 -17.08
CA ARG A 237 -1.15 22.16 -17.16
C ARG A 237 -1.57 23.46 -16.47
N PRO A 238 -0.77 24.04 -15.55
CA PRO A 238 -1.10 25.34 -15.01
C PRO A 238 -1.22 26.34 -16.17
N ALA A 239 -2.32 27.07 -16.21
CA ALA A 239 -2.53 28.17 -17.15
C ALA A 239 -1.54 29.29 -16.79
N GLY A 240 -0.35 29.26 -17.39
CA GLY A 240 0.72 30.21 -17.10
C GLY A 240 2.07 29.94 -17.77
N PHE A 241 2.17 28.96 -18.68
CA PHE A 241 3.44 28.65 -19.38
C PHE A 241 3.40 28.96 -20.88
N THR A 242 2.54 29.88 -21.32
CA THR A 242 2.47 30.33 -22.71
C THR A 242 2.27 31.83 -22.75
N GLU A 243 3.34 32.60 -22.52
CA GLU A 243 3.45 33.95 -23.12
C GLU A 243 4.84 34.62 -23.02
N SER A 244 5.86 34.09 -22.30
CA SER A 244 7.15 34.79 -22.20
C SER A 244 8.27 34.31 -23.14
N TRP A 245 8.07 33.25 -23.94
CA TRP A 245 9.16 32.73 -24.82
C TRP A 245 9.18 33.31 -26.24
N PHE A 246 8.09 33.94 -26.71
CA PHE A 246 8.04 34.57 -28.04
C PHE A 246 8.17 36.10 -28.03
N GLY A 247 8.34 36.74 -26.85
CA GLY A 247 8.43 38.20 -26.75
C GLY A 247 9.80 38.81 -27.11
N GLY A 248 10.81 38.00 -27.43
CA GLY A 248 12.21 38.46 -27.61
C GLY A 248 12.71 38.61 -29.04
N LEU A 249 11.90 38.31 -30.06
CA LEU A 249 12.29 38.41 -31.48
C LEU A 249 11.41 39.43 -32.21
N GLY A 250 11.63 40.72 -31.92
CA GLY A 250 10.96 41.77 -32.69
C GLY A 250 11.08 43.17 -32.11
N ARG A 251 12.28 43.76 -32.13
CA ARG A 251 12.61 45.11 -32.64
C ARG A 251 13.91 45.61 -32.06
#